data_AF-A0A087U846-F1
#
_entry.id   AF-A0A087U846-F1
#
_cell.length_a   1.000
_cell.length_b   1.000
_cell.length_c   1.000
_cell.angle_alpha   90.00
_cell.angle_beta   90.00
_cell.angle_gamma   90.00
#
_symmetry.space_group_name_H-M   'P 1'
#
loop_
_entity.id
_entity.type
_entity.pdbx_description
1 polymer ?
#
loop_
_entity_poly.entity_id
_entity_poly.type
_entity_poly.pdbx_seq_one_letter_code
_entity_poly.pdbx_strand_id
1 'polypeptide(L)'
;MALDMIDIIRNFREETHVNVDMRIGVHSGNVLSGLLGLRKWQFDIWSRDVTIASRMEQSGRPGCVHVSRATKDLLQGKYNIEPGNGNIRDEYLNKLDMETFFITPYKKNQLKRDSLYVPIHSDRSPGHSTRRISSLNQSKAQRKLSSATEVLSSRRRTVLGFSLLQFRQMVSQVNEFMETAIDAMALSKK
;
A
#
# COMPACT_ATOMS: atom_id res chain seq x y z
N MET A 1 -8.99 14.16 -8.13
CA MET A 1 -8.13 13.51 -7.12
C MET A 1 -6.77 13.12 -7.70
N ALA A 2 -6.64 12.07 -8.52
CA ALA A 2 -5.33 11.61 -9.00
C ALA A 2 -4.53 12.70 -9.76
N LEU A 3 -5.17 13.44 -10.66
CA LEU A 3 -4.52 14.57 -11.36
C LEU A 3 -4.15 15.71 -10.40
N ASP A 4 -4.94 15.95 -9.35
CA ASP A 4 -4.65 16.98 -8.35
C ASP A 4 -3.44 16.60 -7.50
N MET A 5 -3.26 15.31 -7.19
CA MET A 5 -2.06 14.82 -6.49
C MET A 5 -0.79 15.07 -7.31
N ILE A 6 -0.86 14.84 -8.62
CA ILE A 6 0.26 15.14 -9.53
C ILE A 6 0.53 16.66 -9.56
N ASP A 7 -0.51 17.48 -9.62
CA ASP A 7 -0.37 18.94 -9.57
C ASP A 7 0.27 19.41 -8.24
N ILE A 8 -0.12 18.83 -7.10
CA ILE A 8 0.48 19.15 -5.80
C ILE A 8 1.96 18.80 -5.75
N ILE A 9 2.36 17.61 -6.22
CA ILE A 9 3.76 17.19 -6.24
C ILE A 9 4.61 18.06 -7.17
N ARG A 10 4.03 18.54 -8.28
CA ARG A 10 4.70 19.51 -9.15
C ARG A 10 4.97 20.82 -8.43
N ASN A 11 3.97 21.38 -7.75
CA ASN A 11 4.15 22.60 -6.96
C ASN A 11 5.22 22.41 -5.88
N PHE A 12 5.17 21.27 -5.16
CA PHE A 12 6.18 20.94 -4.14
C PHE A 12 7.60 20.83 -4.71
N ARG A 13 7.76 20.25 -5.90
CA ARG A 13 9.05 20.18 -6.61
C ARG A 13 9.59 21.57 -6.94
N GLU A 14 8.72 22.49 -7.34
CA GLU A 14 9.09 23.88 -7.65
C GLU A 14 9.51 24.65 -6.39
N GLU A 15 8.82 24.45 -5.26
CA GLU A 15 9.09 25.14 -3.99
C GLU A 15 10.34 24.62 -3.27
N THR A 16 10.53 23.30 -3.24
CA THR A 16 11.63 22.66 -2.48
C THR A 16 12.87 22.39 -3.30
N HIS A 17 12.78 22.56 -4.63
CA HIS A 17 13.81 22.21 -5.60
C HIS A 17 14.28 20.74 -5.53
N VAL A 18 13.43 19.84 -5.06
CA VAL A 18 13.70 18.39 -5.03
C VAL A 18 12.99 17.69 -6.17
N ASN A 19 13.73 16.97 -7.01
CA ASN A 19 13.19 16.23 -8.15
C ASN A 19 12.45 14.94 -7.73
N VAL A 20 11.22 15.07 -7.23
CA VAL A 20 10.34 13.96 -6.86
C VAL A 20 9.12 13.94 -7.76
N ASP A 21 8.69 12.76 -8.20
CA ASP A 21 7.45 12.54 -8.98
C ASP A 21 6.63 11.40 -8.37
N MET A 22 5.39 11.26 -8.84
CA MET A 22 4.43 10.26 -8.41
C MET A 22 3.94 9.42 -9.59
N ARG A 23 3.85 8.10 -9.38
CA ARG A 23 3.09 7.19 -10.25
C ARG A 23 1.75 6.90 -9.60
N ILE A 24 0.70 6.80 -10.41
CA ILE A 24 -0.64 6.49 -9.93
C ILE A 24 -1.26 5.46 -10.87
N GLY A 25 -1.73 4.34 -10.31
CA GLY A 25 -2.50 3.31 -11.01
C GLY A 25 -3.96 3.32 -10.55
N VAL A 26 -4.91 3.23 -11.48
CA VAL A 26 -6.34 3.20 -11.18
C VAL A 26 -7.01 2.08 -11.96
N HIS A 27 -7.76 1.26 -11.23
CA HIS A 27 -8.56 0.19 -11.78
C HIS A 27 -9.95 0.18 -11.13
N SER A 28 -10.95 -0.28 -11.87
CA SER A 28 -12.34 -0.34 -11.44
C SER A 28 -12.81 -1.79 -11.45
N GLY A 29 -13.14 -2.30 -10.26
CA GLY A 29 -13.54 -3.68 -10.07
C GLY A 29 -14.13 -3.94 -8.68
N ASN A 30 -14.26 -5.21 -8.35
CA ASN A 30 -14.91 -5.69 -7.14
C ASN A 30 -13.88 -5.89 -6.03
N VAL A 31 -14.27 -5.60 -4.79
CA VAL A 31 -13.37 -5.72 -3.65
C VAL A 31 -14.04 -6.35 -2.44
N LEU A 32 -13.26 -7.12 -1.67
CA LEU A 32 -13.60 -7.57 -0.34
C LEU A 32 -12.93 -6.64 0.67
N SER A 33 -13.68 -6.08 1.62
CA SER A 33 -13.13 -5.21 2.66
C SER A 33 -13.51 -5.71 4.04
N GLY A 34 -12.64 -5.49 5.04
CA GLY A 34 -12.90 -5.92 6.40
C GLY A 34 -12.08 -5.18 7.45
N LEU A 35 -12.43 -5.40 8.72
CA LEU A 35 -11.66 -4.95 9.88
C LEU A 35 -10.86 -6.14 10.42
N LEU A 36 -9.55 -5.97 10.52
CA LEU A 36 -8.63 -6.95 11.09
C LEU A 36 -8.19 -6.53 12.49
N GLY A 37 -8.08 -7.51 13.39
CA GLY A 37 -7.47 -7.37 14.70
C GLY A 37 -8.47 -7.18 15.84
N LEU A 38 -8.10 -7.65 17.03
CA LEU A 38 -8.97 -7.59 18.23
C LEU A 38 -8.65 -6.38 19.12
N ARG A 39 -7.39 -5.94 19.15
CA ARG A 39 -6.91 -4.84 20.02
C ARG A 39 -6.43 -3.61 19.26
N LYS A 40 -5.88 -3.82 18.06
CA LYS A 40 -5.56 -2.77 17.11
C LYS A 40 -6.34 -3.11 15.86
N TRP A 41 -7.38 -2.34 15.59
CA TRP A 41 -8.24 -2.57 14.43
C TRP A 41 -7.61 -1.88 13.23
N GLN A 42 -7.53 -2.60 12.12
CA GLN A 42 -7.05 -2.11 10.84
C GLN A 42 -8.11 -2.39 9.80
N PHE A 43 -8.56 -1.35 9.10
CA PHE A 43 -9.38 -1.52 7.91
C PHE A 43 -8.48 -1.80 6.72
N ASP A 44 -8.85 -2.80 5.93
CA ASP A 44 -8.10 -3.19 4.74
C ASP A 44 -9.01 -3.78 3.65
N ILE A 45 -8.50 -3.83 2.43
CA ILE A 45 -9.22 -4.21 1.21
C ILE A 45 -8.38 -5.24 0.44
N TRP A 46 -9.00 -6.35 0.04
CA TRP A 46 -8.38 -7.43 -0.71
C TRP A 46 -9.19 -7.78 -1.97
N SER A 47 -8.50 -7.96 -3.09
CA SER A 47 -9.08 -8.47 -4.33
C SER A 47 -8.00 -8.75 -5.37
N ARG A 48 -8.34 -9.55 -6.38
CA ARG A 48 -7.58 -9.62 -7.63
C ARG A 48 -7.54 -8.25 -8.33
N ASP A 49 -8.63 -7.49 -8.28
CA ASP A 49 -8.73 -6.16 -8.87
C ASP A 49 -7.83 -5.14 -8.14
N VAL A 50 -7.60 -5.31 -6.83
CA VAL A 50 -6.62 -4.52 -6.07
C VAL A 50 -5.20 -4.86 -6.51
N THR A 51 -4.91 -6.14 -6.75
CA THR A 51 -3.62 -6.57 -7.33
C THR A 51 -3.41 -5.95 -8.70
N ILE A 52 -4.44 -5.93 -9.56
CA ILE A 52 -4.39 -5.27 -10.87
C ILE A 52 -4.05 -3.78 -10.71
N ALA A 53 -4.75 -3.06 -9.83
CA ALA A 53 -4.46 -1.65 -9.55
C ALA A 53 -3.01 -1.42 -9.09
N SER A 54 -2.48 -2.32 -8.25
CA SER A 54 -1.08 -2.28 -7.82
C SER A 54 -0.12 -2.47 -9.00
N ARG A 55 -0.37 -3.46 -9.88
CA ARG A 55 0.41 -3.68 -11.11
C ARG A 55 0.30 -2.50 -12.08
N MET A 56 -0.85 -1.82 -12.12
CA MET A 56 -1.02 -0.59 -12.89
C MET A 56 -0.14 0.54 -12.37
N GLU A 57 -0.01 0.72 -11.05
CA GLU A 57 0.93 1.72 -10.50
C GLU A 57 2.38 1.35 -10.82
N GLN A 58 2.75 0.09 -10.61
CA GLN A 58 4.12 -0.40 -10.82
C GLN A 58 4.59 -0.21 -12.27
N SER A 59 3.73 -0.50 -13.25
CA SER A 59 3.98 -0.32 -14.69
C SER A 59 3.74 1.11 -15.19
N GLY A 60 3.33 2.01 -14.30
CA GLY A 60 2.96 3.38 -14.61
C GLY A 60 4.15 4.29 -14.96
N ARG A 61 3.84 5.41 -15.63
CA ARG A 61 4.80 6.48 -15.93
C ARG A 61 4.64 7.61 -14.90
N PRO A 62 5.73 8.15 -14.31
CA PRO A 62 5.64 9.27 -13.39
C PRO A 62 4.94 10.49 -14.04
N GLY A 63 4.17 11.23 -13.24
CA GLY A 63 3.44 12.42 -13.70
C GLY A 63 2.24 12.14 -14.60
N CYS A 64 1.87 10.87 -14.79
CA CYS A 64 0.69 10.41 -15.52
C CYS A 64 -0.14 9.46 -14.65
N VAL A 65 -1.44 9.37 -14.92
CA VAL A 65 -2.31 8.38 -14.27
C VAL A 65 -2.48 7.18 -15.20
N HIS A 66 -2.07 6.00 -14.76
CA HIS A 66 -2.24 4.76 -15.50
C HIS A 66 -3.61 4.16 -15.18
N VAL A 67 -4.45 3.94 -16.19
CA VAL A 67 -5.81 3.45 -16.02
C VAL A 67 -6.10 2.21 -16.86
N SER A 68 -6.88 1.29 -16.29
CA SER A 68 -7.37 0.11 -17.02
C SER A 68 -8.48 0.48 -18.00
N ARG A 69 -8.78 -0.41 -18.95
CA ARG A 69 -9.96 -0.32 -19.82
C ARG A 69 -11.27 -0.15 -19.04
N ALA A 70 -11.49 -0.96 -18.01
CA ALA A 70 -12.68 -0.88 -17.16
C ALA A 70 -12.87 0.53 -16.57
N THR A 71 -11.79 1.19 -16.16
CA THR A 71 -11.85 2.57 -15.68
C THR A 71 -12.08 3.57 -16.81
N LYS A 72 -11.42 3.40 -17.96
CA LYS A 72 -11.58 4.27 -19.14
C LYS A 72 -13.04 4.35 -19.58
N ASP A 73 -13.73 3.20 -19.62
CA ASP A 73 -15.12 3.13 -20.08
C ASP A 73 -16.06 3.93 -19.17
N LEU A 74 -15.74 4.03 -17.88
CA LEU A 74 -16.48 4.84 -16.90
C LEU A 74 -16.19 6.34 -16.99
N LEU A 75 -15.07 6.75 -17.61
CA LEU A 75 -14.65 8.16 -17.67
C LEU A 75 -15.35 8.97 -18.78
N GLN A 76 -16.12 8.32 -19.66
CA GLN A 76 -16.99 8.96 -20.68
C GLN A 76 -16.27 10.01 -21.56
N GLY A 77 -14.97 9.83 -21.82
CA GLY A 77 -14.21 10.71 -22.73
C GLY A 77 -13.88 12.12 -22.20
N LYS A 78 -14.00 12.37 -20.88
CA LYS A 78 -13.74 13.70 -20.29
C LYS A 78 -12.26 14.08 -20.21
N TYR A 79 -11.36 13.17 -20.51
CA TYR A 79 -9.92 13.31 -20.30
C TYR A 79 -9.14 12.97 -21.57
N ASN A 80 -7.93 13.50 -21.68
CA ASN A 80 -7.00 13.12 -22.73
C ASN A 80 -6.38 11.77 -22.38
N ILE A 81 -6.61 10.78 -23.25
CA ILE A 81 -6.22 9.39 -23.02
C ILE A 81 -5.21 8.98 -24.09
N GLU A 82 -4.04 8.54 -23.66
CA GLU A 82 -2.98 7.95 -24.49
C GLU A 82 -2.95 6.43 -24.29
N PRO A 83 -2.52 5.63 -25.28
CA PRO A 83 -2.30 4.20 -25.08
C PRO A 83 -1.15 3.96 -24.07
N GLY A 84 -1.38 3.06 -23.11
CA GLY A 84 -0.46 2.81 -21.99
C GLY A 84 0.50 1.64 -22.18
N ASN A 85 0.11 0.66 -22.99
CA ASN A 85 0.87 -0.55 -23.32
C ASN A 85 1.44 -1.26 -22.06
N GLY A 86 0.64 -1.33 -21.00
CA GLY A 86 1.02 -1.92 -19.72
C GLY A 86 1.29 -3.42 -19.80
N ASN A 87 0.63 -4.11 -20.72
CA ASN A 87 0.85 -5.53 -21.03
C ASN A 87 2.30 -5.85 -21.45
N ILE A 88 3.02 -4.91 -22.08
CA ILE A 88 4.42 -5.14 -22.47
C ILE A 88 5.36 -5.03 -21.25
N ARG A 89 4.98 -4.22 -20.25
CA ARG A 89 5.84 -3.89 -19.09
C ARG A 89 5.63 -4.82 -17.92
N ASP A 90 4.45 -5.43 -17.80
CA ASP A 90 4.08 -6.28 -16.68
C ASP A 90 3.48 -7.61 -17.16
N GLU A 91 4.08 -8.70 -16.70
CA GLU A 91 3.69 -10.06 -17.10
C GLU A 91 2.28 -10.42 -16.60
N TYR A 92 1.86 -9.89 -15.44
CA TYR A 92 0.53 -10.19 -14.88
C TYR A 92 -0.57 -9.50 -15.70
N LEU A 93 -0.35 -8.26 -16.12
CA LEU A 93 -1.25 -7.56 -17.04
C LEU A 93 -1.30 -8.23 -18.42
N ASN A 94 -0.17 -8.77 -18.89
CA ASN A 94 -0.10 -9.53 -20.14
C ASN A 94 -0.90 -10.83 -20.09
N LYS A 95 -0.78 -11.60 -19.00
CA LYS A 95 -1.54 -12.86 -18.80
C LYS A 95 -3.06 -12.66 -18.84
N LEU A 96 -3.52 -11.48 -18.42
CA LEU A 96 -4.94 -11.13 -18.41
C LEU A 96 -5.40 -10.47 -19.72
N ASP A 97 -4.46 -10.23 -20.64
CA ASP A 97 -4.64 -9.55 -21.93
C ASP A 97 -5.32 -8.20 -21.76
N MET A 98 -4.83 -7.43 -20.78
CA MET A 98 -5.44 -6.17 -20.38
C MET A 98 -4.92 -4.98 -21.18
N GLU A 99 -5.86 -4.26 -21.80
CA GLU A 99 -5.60 -2.96 -22.39
C GLU A 99 -5.50 -1.88 -21.31
N THR A 100 -4.46 -1.06 -21.41
CA THR A 100 -4.21 0.02 -20.47
C THR A 100 -3.95 1.35 -21.17
N PHE A 101 -4.18 2.43 -20.44
CA PHE A 101 -4.15 3.78 -20.96
C PHE A 101 -3.51 4.76 -19.97
N PHE A 102 -2.89 5.83 -20.46
CA PHE A 102 -2.43 6.94 -19.64
C PHE A 102 -3.36 8.14 -19.77
N ILE A 103 -3.66 8.77 -18.63
CA ILE A 103 -4.30 10.07 -18.58
C ILE A 103 -3.22 11.10 -18.24
N THR A 104 -3.02 12.03 -19.17
CA THR A 104 -2.06 13.12 -19.01
C THR A 104 -2.79 14.33 -18.42
N PRO A 105 -2.28 14.96 -17.35
CA PRO A 105 -2.86 16.19 -16.81
C PRO A 105 -2.84 17.30 -17.88
N TYR A 106 -3.91 18.06 -17.96
CA TYR A 106 -3.94 19.25 -18.81
C TYR A 106 -2.82 20.21 -18.40
N LYS A 107 -2.09 20.74 -19.38
CA LYS A 107 -1.22 21.89 -19.16
C LYS A 107 -2.11 23.07 -18.75
N LYS A 108 -2.34 23.27 -17.45
CA LYS A 108 -2.97 24.50 -16.97
C LYS A 108 -2.01 25.64 -17.32
N ASN A 109 -2.41 26.53 -18.22
CA ASN A 109 -1.85 27.87 -18.24
C ASN A 109 -2.01 28.44 -16.83
N GLN A 110 -0.92 28.97 -16.28
CA GLN A 110 -0.73 29.37 -14.89
C GLN A 110 -1.84 30.30 -14.38
N LEU A 111 -2.97 29.75 -13.95
CA LEU A 111 -3.91 30.44 -13.09
C LEU A 111 -3.64 29.92 -11.68
N LYS A 112 -2.93 30.76 -10.91
CA LYS A 112 -2.66 30.59 -9.49
C LYS A 112 -3.99 30.25 -8.80
N ARG A 113 -4.20 28.97 -8.51
CA ARG A 113 -5.20 28.57 -7.54
C ARG A 113 -4.50 28.64 -6.20
N ASP A 114 -5.02 29.47 -5.31
CA ASP A 114 -4.56 29.58 -3.94
C ASP A 114 -4.55 28.18 -3.34
N SER A 115 -3.34 27.66 -3.14
CA SER A 115 -3.10 26.34 -2.59
C SER A 115 -3.57 26.35 -1.13
N LEU A 116 -4.55 25.51 -0.80
CA LEU A 116 -4.97 25.28 0.59
C LEU A 116 -3.92 24.48 1.40
N TYR A 117 -2.75 24.22 0.81
CA TYR A 117 -1.63 23.59 1.48
C TYR A 117 -0.94 24.60 2.40
N VAL A 118 -1.17 24.48 3.70
CA VAL A 118 -0.36 25.15 4.71
C VAL A 118 0.90 24.29 4.92
N PRO A 119 2.11 24.80 4.68
CA PRO A 119 3.33 24.06 4.98
C PRO A 119 3.35 23.76 6.48
N ILE A 120 3.59 22.51 6.85
CA ILE A 120 3.93 22.19 8.24
C ILE A 120 5.33 22.77 8.47
N HIS A 121 5.40 23.93 9.11
CA HIS A 121 6.66 24.51 9.56
C HIS A 121 7.33 23.52 10.50
N SER A 122 8.47 22.96 10.09
CA SER A 122 9.35 22.22 10.95
C SER A 122 10.03 23.20 11.91
N ASP A 123 9.41 23.47 13.04
CA ASP A 123 10.10 24.15 14.14
C ASP A 123 11.30 23.29 14.55
N ARG A 124 12.49 23.82 14.26
CA ARG A 124 13.76 23.24 14.70
C ARG A 124 13.85 23.39 16.21
N SER A 125 13.55 22.32 16.94
CA SER A 125 13.87 22.22 18.36
C SER A 125 15.39 22.24 18.58
N PRO A 126 15.94 23.00 19.54
CA PRO A 126 17.38 23.05 19.77
C PRO A 126 17.90 21.81 20.52
N GLY A 127 18.93 21.17 19.95
CA GLY A 127 20.05 20.54 20.65
C GLY A 127 19.76 19.42 21.67
N HIS A 128 20.01 18.17 21.26
CA HIS A 128 20.41 17.12 22.21
C HIS A 128 21.66 16.37 21.75
N SER A 129 22.73 16.55 22.53
CA SER A 129 24.07 16.01 22.35
C SER A 129 24.09 14.48 22.36
N THR A 130 24.43 13.85 21.24
CA THR A 130 24.75 12.42 21.17
C THR A 130 26.08 12.13 21.86
N ARG A 131 26.04 11.60 23.09
CA ARG A 131 27.20 10.90 23.68
C ARG A 131 27.34 9.53 23.03
N ARG A 132 28.43 9.35 22.28
CA ARG A 132 28.97 8.02 21.92
C ARG A 132 29.43 7.32 23.20
N ILE A 133 29.03 6.07 23.39
CA ILE A 133 29.70 5.15 24.31
C ILE A 133 30.15 3.94 23.50
N SER A 134 31.47 3.77 23.46
CA SER A 134 32.20 2.64 22.91
C SER A 134 32.08 1.40 23.79
N SER A 135 32.09 0.23 23.12
CA SER A 135 32.57 -1.10 23.55
C SER A 135 32.37 -1.53 25.02
N LEU A 136 31.80 -2.72 25.24
CA LEU A 136 32.48 -3.75 26.04
C LEU A 136 31.76 -5.12 25.95
N ASN A 137 32.58 -6.11 25.64
CA ASN A 137 32.65 -7.48 26.16
C ASN A 137 31.48 -8.48 25.98
N GLN A 138 31.76 -9.43 25.07
CA GLN A 138 31.30 -10.81 25.18
C GLN A 138 31.88 -11.47 26.44
N SER A 139 31.01 -11.94 27.33
CA SER A 139 31.35 -12.99 28.27
C SER A 139 30.31 -14.10 28.22
N LYS A 140 30.80 -15.28 27.87
CA LYS A 140 30.12 -16.57 27.88
C LYS A 140 29.40 -16.79 29.21
N ALA A 141 28.11 -17.14 29.15
CA ALA A 141 27.40 -17.74 30.27
C ALA A 141 26.83 -19.08 29.80
N GLN A 142 27.57 -20.15 30.11
CA GLN A 142 27.07 -21.53 30.08
C GLN A 142 25.85 -21.62 31.00
N ARG A 143 24.68 -22.02 30.46
CA ARG A 143 23.62 -22.57 31.29
C ARG A 143 23.52 -24.06 31.04
N LYS A 144 23.84 -24.79 32.10
CA LYS A 144 23.69 -26.25 32.25
C LYS A 144 22.26 -26.67 31.92
N LEU A 145 22.17 -27.80 31.25
CA LEU A 145 20.99 -28.64 31.11
C LEU A 145 20.64 -29.21 32.49
N SER A 146 19.50 -28.83 33.04
CA SER A 146 18.92 -29.50 34.21
C SER A 146 17.40 -29.58 34.06
N SER A 147 16.93 -30.83 33.98
CA SER A 147 15.58 -31.30 34.29
C SER A 147 14.41 -30.66 33.52
N ALA A 148 14.02 -31.34 32.46
CA ALA A 148 12.82 -31.10 31.68
C ALA A 148 11.57 -31.68 32.36
N THR A 149 11.22 -31.20 33.55
CA THR A 149 9.93 -31.49 34.20
C THR A 149 9.65 -30.36 35.19
N GLU A 150 8.43 -29.80 35.17
CA GLU A 150 7.88 -28.86 36.16
C GLU A 150 8.00 -27.34 35.95
N VAL A 151 7.78 -26.79 34.75
CA VAL A 151 7.23 -25.41 34.65
C VAL A 151 6.33 -25.26 33.40
N LEU A 152 5.31 -26.10 33.27
CA LEU A 152 4.35 -26.05 32.13
C LEU A 152 2.99 -25.39 32.45
N SER A 153 2.83 -24.67 33.56
CA SER A 153 1.52 -24.12 33.93
C SER A 153 1.44 -22.62 34.23
N SER A 154 2.53 -21.86 34.04
CA SER A 154 2.50 -20.40 34.29
C SER A 154 1.91 -19.61 33.11
N ARG A 155 0.58 -19.67 33.03
CA ARG A 155 -0.38 -18.70 32.47
C ARG A 155 0.22 -17.49 31.73
N ARG A 156 0.47 -17.62 30.43
CA ARG A 156 0.15 -16.52 29.48
C ARG A 156 -1.33 -16.61 29.15
N ARG A 157 -2.17 -16.17 30.09
CA ARG A 157 -3.58 -15.90 29.78
C ARG A 157 -3.63 -14.66 28.91
N THR A 158 -4.00 -14.82 27.64
CA THR A 158 -4.52 -13.71 26.83
C THR A 158 -5.81 -13.24 27.50
N VAL A 159 -6.07 -11.93 27.50
CA VAL A 159 -7.17 -11.28 28.25
C VAL A 159 -8.56 -11.84 27.90
N LEU A 160 -8.70 -12.57 26.78
CA LEU A 160 -9.94 -13.19 26.32
C LEU A 160 -10.01 -14.72 26.46
N GLY A 161 -9.09 -15.37 27.19
CA GLY A 161 -9.23 -16.80 27.51
C GLY A 161 -9.04 -17.79 26.35
N PHE A 162 -8.81 -17.32 25.12
CA PHE A 162 -8.51 -18.19 23.98
C PHE A 162 -7.06 -18.67 24.04
N SER A 163 -6.87 -19.98 23.87
CA SER A 163 -5.53 -20.57 23.77
C SER A 163 -4.79 -19.96 22.57
N LEU A 164 -3.48 -19.75 22.69
CA LEU A 164 -2.65 -19.26 21.57
C LEU A 164 -2.78 -20.15 20.32
N LEU A 165 -3.04 -21.44 20.50
CA LEU A 165 -3.28 -22.39 19.40
C LEU A 165 -4.62 -22.12 18.72
N GLN A 166 -5.69 -21.88 19.48
CA GLN A 166 -7.00 -21.53 18.92
C GLN A 166 -6.94 -20.23 18.11
N PHE A 167 -6.19 -19.24 18.59
CA PHE A 167 -5.99 -17.99 17.83
C PHE A 167 -5.24 -18.24 16.51
N ARG A 168 -4.17 -19.04 16.52
CA ARG A 168 -3.42 -19.37 15.30
C ARG A 168 -4.27 -20.16 14.30
N GLN A 169 -5.08 -21.10 14.79
CA GLN A 169 -6.04 -21.85 13.97
C GLN A 169 -7.10 -20.94 13.36
N MET A 170 -7.69 -20.04 14.15
CA MET A 170 -8.66 -19.05 13.66
C MET A 170 -8.06 -18.19 12.55
N VAL A 171 -6.86 -17.60 12.77
CA VAL A 171 -6.21 -16.76 11.74
C VAL A 171 -5.92 -17.56 10.48
N SER A 172 -5.45 -18.80 10.60
CA SER A 172 -5.20 -19.67 9.43
C SER A 172 -6.48 -19.96 8.64
N GLN A 173 -7.58 -20.30 9.34
CA GLN A 173 -8.88 -20.57 8.70
C GLN A 173 -9.44 -19.33 8.01
N VAL A 174 -9.31 -18.15 8.64
CA VAL A 174 -9.75 -16.89 8.03
C VAL A 174 -8.94 -16.58 6.79
N ASN A 175 -7.62 -16.77 6.82
CA ASN A 175 -6.78 -16.56 5.63
C ASN A 175 -7.19 -17.50 4.48
N GLU A 176 -7.37 -18.79 4.75
CA GLU A 176 -7.82 -19.76 3.75
C GLU A 176 -9.20 -19.41 3.17
N PHE A 177 -10.13 -19.00 4.03
CA PHE A 177 -11.44 -18.51 3.60
C PHE A 177 -11.33 -17.25 2.72
N MET A 178 -10.44 -16.32 3.07
CA MET A 178 -10.23 -15.11 2.26
C MET A 178 -9.62 -15.46 0.89
N GLU A 179 -8.60 -16.32 0.82
CA GLU A 179 -8.00 -16.73 -0.45
C GLU A 179 -9.04 -17.37 -1.37
N THR A 180 -9.82 -18.33 -0.84
CA THR A 180 -10.89 -18.99 -1.62
C THR A 180 -11.99 -18.00 -2.06
N ALA A 181 -12.36 -17.05 -1.21
CA ALA A 181 -13.30 -15.99 -1.57
C ALA A 181 -12.75 -15.08 -2.68
N ILE A 182 -11.46 -14.71 -2.61
CA ILE A 182 -10.80 -13.88 -3.62
C ILE A 182 -10.75 -14.58 -4.97
N ASP A 183 -10.44 -15.88 -4.99
CA ASP A 183 -10.42 -16.67 -6.21
C ASP A 183 -11.81 -16.88 -6.82
N ALA A 184 -12.84 -16.99 -5.97
CA ALA A 184 -14.23 -17.09 -6.39
C ALA A 184 -14.80 -15.78 -6.97
N MET A 185 -14.26 -14.61 -6.59
CA MET A 185 -14.68 -13.32 -7.13
C MET A 185 -14.29 -13.19 -8.60
N ALA A 186 -15.23 -13.31 -9.53
CA ALA A 186 -14.97 -13.12 -10.96
C ALA A 186 -14.28 -11.77 -11.22
N LEU A 187 -13.29 -11.77 -12.12
CA LEU A 187 -12.64 -10.53 -12.56
C LEU A 187 -13.67 -9.60 -13.19
N SER A 188 -13.55 -8.30 -12.88
CA SER A 188 -14.37 -7.25 -13.50
C SER A 188 -14.30 -7.36 -15.04
N LYS A 189 -15.43 -7.13 -15.72
CA LYS A 189 -15.58 -7.36 -17.17
C LYS A 189 -14.46 -6.65 -17.95
N LYS A 190 -13.87 -7.40 -18.89
CA LYS A 190 -12.85 -6.94 -19.85
C LYS A 190 -13.37 -5.85 -20.77
#